data_AF-A0A7C6MR74-F1
#
_entry.id   AF-A0A7C6MR74-F1
#
_cell.length_a   1.000
_cell.length_b   1.000
_cell.length_c   1.000
_cell.angle_alpha   90.00
_cell.angle_beta   90.00
_cell.angle_gamma   90.00
#
_symmetry.space_group_name_H-M   'P 1'
#
loop_
_entity.id
_entity.type
_entity.pdbx_description
1 polymer ?
#
loop_
_entity_poly.entity_id
_entity_poly.type
_entity_poly.pdbx_seq_one_letter_code
_entity_poly.pdbx_strand_id
1 'polypeptide(L)'
;DTFRISNIIIRHRTQTSNKATIDNFNLDENSMFLQRLTAKPKDSRFGTSTTGRDSARFSFETNVAKLHELCEELCEIYQAETYKEAFGWYDQLRDITDPEMINKLDQELYEILEAGTDDAFHLAPPEIVDMEEIEAFSFTKGGERQEELSTKAYLEYFQQRDRDMNALKQHRLYAWYNDDTSKSWSLYNCIFFEFKEDDDVYVLANGLWFQIDENFAKQIETYLESIPDFETELPVSYEGENEASYNKKAAEELDYLCMDAEMIYYQGNQIEACDLLTPKQQFIHVKIWNSSSTLSHLFSQGQVSAENLLRSQEFREKTKQKQIELNKDFPLNVGSEEISPVAFEIVYAIIYKGKKPIHKRLPFFSKLTMKNAVSGLRALGFKVSKAHIEIVSEEKTNLTA
;
A
#
# COMPACT_ATOMS: atom_id res chain seq x y z
N ASP A 1 8.58 -14.69 -10.69
CA ASP A 1 8.41 -13.26 -10.44
C ASP A 1 7.02 -13.03 -9.89
N THR A 2 7.01 -12.68 -8.62
CA THR A 2 5.82 -12.27 -7.90
C THR A 2 5.93 -10.78 -7.66
N PHE A 3 4.79 -10.13 -7.62
CA PHE A 3 4.67 -8.72 -7.41
C PHE A 3 3.83 -8.50 -6.15
N ARG A 4 4.35 -7.85 -5.10
CA ARG A 4 3.57 -7.57 -3.89
C ARG A 4 2.99 -6.16 -4.00
N ILE A 5 1.68 -5.99 -3.90
CA ILE A 5 1.07 -4.64 -3.79
C ILE A 5 0.93 -4.30 -2.31
N SER A 6 1.94 -3.57 -1.81
CA SER A 6 1.64 -2.35 -1.06
C SER A 6 1.63 -1.20 -2.07
N ASN A 7 1.31 0.05 -1.72
CA ASN A 7 1.45 1.19 -2.67
C ASN A 7 2.92 1.43 -3.13
N ILE A 8 3.82 0.52 -2.76
CA ILE A 8 5.16 0.34 -3.29
C ILE A 8 5.15 -0.95 -4.10
N ILE A 9 5.52 -0.86 -5.38
CA ILE A 9 5.60 -2.04 -6.23
C ILE A 9 6.87 -2.85 -5.87
N ILE A 10 6.75 -3.81 -4.95
CA ILE A 10 7.85 -4.73 -4.62
C ILE A 10 7.85 -5.89 -5.60
N ARG A 11 8.75 -5.85 -6.59
CA ARG A 11 9.06 -7.02 -7.42
C ARG A 11 9.94 -7.97 -6.62
N HIS A 12 9.39 -9.11 -6.23
CA HIS A 12 10.15 -10.15 -5.56
C HIS A 12 10.53 -11.25 -6.56
N ARG A 13 11.84 -11.45 -6.75
CA ARG A 13 12.37 -12.61 -7.46
C ARG A 13 13.00 -13.55 -6.44
N THR A 14 12.20 -14.48 -5.93
CA THR A 14 12.73 -15.58 -5.10
C THR A 14 13.40 -16.60 -6.02
N GLN A 15 14.65 -16.93 -5.74
CA GLN A 15 15.38 -18.00 -6.42
C GLN A 15 15.91 -18.96 -5.37
N THR A 16 15.53 -20.23 -5.47
CA THR A 16 16.07 -21.29 -4.60
C THR A 16 17.33 -21.90 -5.23
N SER A 17 18.32 -22.22 -4.40
CA SER A 17 19.57 -22.85 -4.84
C SER A 17 19.40 -24.27 -5.36
N ASN A 18 18.32 -24.95 -4.94
CA ASN A 18 17.89 -26.26 -5.43
C ASN A 18 16.48 -26.19 -6.03
N LYS A 19 16.12 -27.19 -6.86
CA LYS A 19 14.75 -27.35 -7.40
C LYS A 19 13.75 -27.50 -6.26
N ALA A 20 13.04 -26.43 -5.90
CA ALA A 20 12.08 -26.40 -4.82
C ALA A 20 10.64 -26.52 -5.34
N THR A 21 9.73 -27.10 -4.54
CA THR A 21 8.28 -27.03 -4.76
C THR A 21 7.77 -25.62 -4.41
N ILE A 22 6.64 -25.20 -4.99
CA ILE A 22 6.11 -23.85 -4.79
C ILE A 22 5.78 -23.59 -3.30
N ASP A 23 5.45 -24.64 -2.55
CA ASP A 23 5.23 -24.60 -1.10
C ASP A 23 6.44 -24.06 -0.30
N ASN A 24 7.66 -24.20 -0.83
CA ASN A 24 8.88 -23.68 -0.18
C ASN A 24 9.07 -22.18 -0.34
N PHE A 25 8.22 -21.50 -1.12
CA PHE A 25 8.36 -20.07 -1.40
C PHE A 25 7.74 -19.18 -0.34
N ASN A 26 7.09 -19.74 0.69
CA ASN A 26 6.48 -19.03 1.82
C ASN A 26 5.75 -17.77 1.35
N LEU A 27 4.97 -17.93 0.27
CA LEU A 27 4.29 -16.84 -0.40
C LEU A 27 3.19 -16.35 0.54
N ASP A 28 3.19 -15.05 0.84
CA ASP A 28 2.08 -14.44 1.56
C ASP A 28 0.89 -14.37 0.60
N GLU A 29 0.06 -15.42 0.65
CA GLU A 29 -1.09 -15.69 -0.22
C GLU A 29 -2.04 -14.49 -0.36
N ASN A 30 -2.00 -13.56 0.60
CA ASN A 30 -2.89 -12.42 0.68
C ASN A 30 -2.35 -11.15 0.01
N SER A 31 -1.16 -11.16 -0.60
CA SER A 31 -0.52 -9.89 -1.02
C SER A 31 0.27 -9.92 -2.31
N MET A 32 0.30 -11.06 -3.02
CA MET A 32 1.20 -11.26 -4.15
C MET A 32 0.44 -11.51 -5.47
N PHE A 33 0.69 -10.65 -6.46
CA PHE A 33 0.33 -10.78 -7.86
C PHE A 33 1.35 -11.66 -8.56
N LEU A 34 0.90 -12.73 -9.22
CA LEU A 34 1.79 -13.63 -9.92
C LEU A 34 1.97 -13.15 -11.37
N GLN A 35 3.03 -12.37 -11.64
CA GLN A 35 3.29 -11.89 -13.01
C GLN A 35 3.97 -12.95 -13.89
N ARG A 36 4.82 -13.80 -13.29
CA ARG A 36 5.51 -14.84 -14.03
C ARG A 36 5.87 -15.99 -13.12
N LEU A 37 5.49 -17.19 -13.49
CA LEU A 37 5.87 -18.40 -12.78
C LEU A 37 6.83 -19.21 -13.64
N THR A 38 7.99 -19.56 -13.09
CA THR A 38 8.84 -20.59 -13.67
C THR A 38 8.90 -21.74 -12.68
N ALA A 39 8.38 -22.89 -13.08
CA ALA A 39 8.28 -24.07 -12.24
C ALA A 39 8.72 -25.31 -13.00
N LYS A 40 9.00 -26.39 -12.26
CA LYS A 40 9.16 -27.71 -12.87
C LYS A 40 7.75 -28.30 -13.07
N PRO A 41 7.36 -28.70 -14.30
CA PRO A 41 6.07 -29.32 -14.51
C PRO A 41 5.98 -30.68 -13.78
N LYS A 42 4.79 -31.03 -13.29
CA LYS A 42 4.53 -32.37 -12.70
C LYS A 42 4.80 -33.46 -13.74
N ASP A 43 4.43 -33.19 -14.99
CA ASP A 43 4.73 -34.06 -16.12
C ASP A 43 6.04 -33.65 -16.79
N SER A 44 7.02 -34.55 -16.78
CA SER A 44 8.34 -34.35 -17.36
C SER A 44 8.36 -34.20 -18.90
N ARG A 45 7.26 -34.55 -19.59
CA ARG A 45 7.10 -34.34 -21.04
C ARG A 45 7.17 -32.86 -21.41
N PHE A 46 6.73 -31.97 -20.52
CA PHE A 46 6.78 -30.51 -20.73
C PHE A 46 8.15 -29.89 -20.41
N GLY A 47 9.20 -30.72 -20.36
CA GLY A 47 10.58 -30.29 -20.17
C GLY A 47 11.00 -30.18 -18.71
N THR A 48 12.21 -29.68 -18.52
CA THR A 48 12.81 -29.54 -17.17
C THR A 48 12.34 -28.30 -16.42
N SER A 49 11.78 -27.33 -17.14
CA SER A 49 11.11 -26.15 -16.62
C SER A 49 10.05 -25.64 -17.59
N THR A 50 8.97 -25.10 -17.04
CA THR A 50 7.91 -24.41 -17.76
C THR A 50 7.82 -23.00 -17.21
N THR A 51 7.71 -22.02 -18.10
CA THR A 51 7.54 -20.61 -17.71
C THR A 51 6.22 -20.09 -18.24
N GLY A 52 5.40 -19.53 -17.36
CA GLY A 52 4.12 -18.90 -17.68
C GLY A 52 4.07 -17.43 -17.28
N ARG A 53 3.44 -16.61 -18.14
CA ARG A 53 2.85 -15.29 -17.83
C ARG A 53 1.44 -15.30 -18.42
N ASP A 54 1.22 -14.67 -19.58
CA ASP A 54 -0.06 -14.72 -20.32
C ASP A 54 -0.14 -15.97 -21.23
N SER A 55 1.00 -16.66 -21.40
CA SER A 55 1.12 -17.92 -22.14
C SER A 55 2.13 -18.82 -21.44
N ALA A 56 1.91 -20.14 -21.54
CA ALA A 56 2.87 -21.14 -21.10
C ALA A 56 3.88 -21.43 -22.21
N ARG A 57 5.18 -21.38 -21.89
CA ARG A 57 6.26 -21.83 -22.76
C ARG A 57 6.93 -23.07 -22.16
N PHE A 58 6.98 -24.12 -22.95
CA PHE A 58 7.63 -25.38 -22.63
C PHE A 58 8.28 -25.95 -23.90
N SER A 59 9.32 -26.76 -23.70
CA SER A 59 10.02 -27.46 -24.77
C SER A 59 9.79 -28.96 -24.61
N PHE A 60 9.36 -29.61 -25.67
CA PHE A 60 9.06 -31.04 -25.68
C PHE A 60 9.39 -31.62 -27.06
N GLU A 61 9.66 -32.92 -27.10
CA GLU A 61 9.93 -33.65 -28.34
C GLU A 61 8.64 -34.35 -28.80
N THR A 62 8.18 -34.07 -30.02
CA THR A 62 6.97 -34.66 -30.60
C THR A 62 7.08 -34.82 -32.11
N ASN A 63 6.10 -35.50 -32.71
CA ASN A 63 5.89 -35.51 -34.16
C ASN A 63 4.60 -34.75 -34.52
N VAL A 64 4.48 -34.32 -35.78
CA VAL A 64 3.33 -33.53 -36.26
C VAL A 64 2.00 -34.27 -36.08
N ALA A 65 2.00 -35.60 -36.19
CA ALA A 65 0.80 -36.42 -36.05
C ALA A 65 0.18 -36.38 -34.64
N LYS A 66 1.00 -36.15 -33.60
CA LYS A 66 0.56 -36.08 -32.20
C LYS A 66 0.20 -34.68 -31.73
N LEU A 67 0.26 -33.68 -32.62
CA LEU A 67 -0.01 -32.30 -32.24
C LEU A 67 -1.47 -32.10 -31.82
N HIS A 68 -2.41 -32.80 -32.47
CA HIS A 68 -3.83 -32.73 -32.13
C HIS A 68 -4.11 -33.25 -30.72
N GLU A 69 -3.62 -34.44 -30.38
CA GLU A 69 -3.74 -35.05 -29.04
C GLU A 69 -3.15 -34.13 -27.95
N LEU A 70 -2.00 -33.51 -28.23
CA LEU A 70 -1.39 -32.57 -27.31
C LEU A 70 -2.23 -31.30 -27.12
N CYS A 71 -2.81 -30.76 -28.18
CA CYS A 71 -3.68 -29.58 -28.08
C CYS A 71 -4.94 -29.88 -27.24
N GLU A 72 -5.52 -31.07 -27.37
CA GLU A 72 -6.63 -31.52 -26.52
C GLU A 72 -6.19 -31.61 -25.06
N GLU A 73 -5.07 -32.28 -24.78
CA GLU A 73 -4.52 -32.42 -23.42
C GLU A 73 -4.22 -31.04 -22.77
N LEU A 74 -3.62 -30.12 -23.51
CA LEU A 74 -3.36 -28.76 -23.02
C LEU A 74 -4.65 -27.97 -22.76
N CYS A 75 -5.70 -28.20 -23.57
CA CYS A 75 -7.00 -27.58 -23.37
C CYS A 75 -7.67 -28.14 -22.10
N GLU A 76 -7.61 -29.45 -21.87
CA GLU A 76 -8.08 -30.08 -20.64
C GLU A 76 -7.33 -29.54 -19.41
N ILE A 77 -6.00 -29.42 -19.47
CA ILE A 77 -5.19 -28.85 -18.39
C ILE A 77 -5.58 -27.40 -18.11
N TYR A 78 -5.80 -26.60 -19.16
CA TYR A 78 -6.21 -25.19 -19.03
C TYR A 78 -7.59 -25.05 -18.38
N GLN A 79 -8.52 -25.98 -18.65
CA GLN A 79 -9.86 -25.99 -18.08
C GLN A 79 -9.93 -26.61 -16.67
N ALA A 80 -8.87 -27.30 -16.23
CA ALA A 80 -8.85 -27.98 -14.96
C ALA A 80 -8.68 -27.02 -13.78
N GLU A 81 -9.53 -27.16 -12.75
CA GLU A 81 -9.46 -26.35 -11.54
C GLU A 81 -8.52 -26.91 -10.46
N THR A 82 -7.79 -27.98 -10.76
CA THR A 82 -6.90 -28.67 -9.79
C THR A 82 -5.81 -27.76 -9.21
N TYR A 83 -5.46 -26.66 -9.90
CA TYR A 83 -4.52 -25.67 -9.37
C TYR A 83 -5.07 -24.97 -8.13
N LYS A 84 -6.40 -24.82 -7.98
CA LYS A 84 -7.03 -24.10 -6.87
C LYS A 84 -6.75 -24.74 -5.50
N GLU A 85 -6.43 -26.03 -5.45
CA GLU A 85 -6.03 -26.71 -4.21
C GLU A 85 -4.75 -26.12 -3.59
N ALA A 86 -3.83 -25.63 -4.42
CA ALA A 86 -2.55 -25.04 -3.98
C ALA A 86 -2.45 -23.53 -4.29
N PHE A 87 -3.27 -23.03 -5.22
CA PHE A 87 -3.16 -21.68 -5.79
C PHE A 87 -4.52 -20.99 -5.92
N GLY A 88 -5.54 -21.40 -5.15
CA GLY A 88 -6.87 -20.77 -5.19
C GLY A 88 -6.85 -19.27 -4.83
N TRP A 89 -5.80 -18.81 -4.15
CA TRP A 89 -5.54 -17.39 -3.92
C TRP A 89 -5.30 -16.60 -5.22
N TYR A 90 -4.84 -17.24 -6.31
CA TYR A 90 -4.62 -16.58 -7.59
C TYR A 90 -5.91 -15.99 -8.17
N ASP A 91 -7.05 -16.65 -7.95
CA ASP A 91 -8.33 -16.21 -8.49
C ASP A 91 -8.94 -15.01 -7.74
N GLN A 92 -8.37 -14.66 -6.57
CA GLN A 92 -8.82 -13.53 -5.77
C GLN A 92 -8.55 -12.17 -6.45
N LEU A 93 -7.57 -12.14 -7.37
CA LEU A 93 -7.12 -10.97 -8.09
C LEU A 93 -6.83 -11.36 -9.54
N ARG A 94 -7.77 -11.08 -10.45
CA ARG A 94 -7.70 -11.50 -11.85
C ARG A 94 -7.25 -10.37 -12.76
N ASP A 95 -6.16 -10.59 -13.50
CA ASP A 95 -5.70 -9.67 -14.54
C ASP A 95 -6.77 -9.53 -15.64
N ILE A 96 -7.11 -8.30 -16.00
CA ILE A 96 -8.00 -8.01 -17.13
C ILE A 96 -7.14 -7.79 -18.36
N THR A 97 -7.28 -8.68 -19.33
CA THR A 97 -6.52 -8.64 -20.59
C THR A 97 -7.40 -8.39 -21.82
N ASP A 98 -8.72 -8.46 -21.65
CA ASP A 98 -9.67 -8.18 -22.72
C ASP A 98 -9.63 -6.69 -23.13
N PRO A 99 -9.30 -6.36 -24.38
CA PRO A 99 -9.16 -4.97 -24.81
C PRO A 99 -10.45 -4.16 -24.73
N GLU A 100 -11.62 -4.77 -24.94
CA GLU A 100 -12.90 -4.07 -24.84
C GLU A 100 -13.18 -3.65 -23.39
N MET A 101 -12.97 -4.56 -22.44
CA MET A 101 -13.09 -4.29 -21.02
C MET A 101 -12.07 -3.25 -20.53
N ILE A 102 -10.80 -3.35 -20.97
CA ILE A 102 -9.78 -2.34 -20.66
C ILE A 102 -10.20 -0.96 -21.17
N ASN A 103 -10.69 -0.86 -22.43
CA ASN A 103 -11.12 0.41 -22.99
C ASN A 103 -12.33 0.99 -22.24
N LYS A 104 -13.26 0.14 -21.77
CA LYS A 104 -14.38 0.57 -20.92
C LYS A 104 -13.86 1.17 -19.60
N LEU A 105 -13.01 0.44 -18.89
CA LEU A 105 -12.47 0.90 -17.60
C LEU A 105 -11.58 2.15 -17.74
N ASP A 106 -10.84 2.24 -18.85
CA ASP A 106 -10.08 3.43 -19.22
C ASP A 106 -10.98 4.64 -19.46
N GLN A 107 -12.16 4.44 -20.03
CA GLN A 107 -13.15 5.50 -20.23
C GLN A 107 -13.72 5.99 -18.88
N GLU A 108 -13.99 5.09 -17.94
CA GLU A 108 -14.42 5.47 -16.58
C GLU A 108 -13.36 6.33 -15.87
N LEU A 109 -12.08 5.94 -15.98
CA LEU A 109 -10.98 6.76 -15.46
C LEU A 109 -10.94 8.14 -16.16
N TYR A 110 -11.12 8.17 -17.48
CA TYR A 110 -11.12 9.41 -18.25
C TYR A 110 -12.22 10.37 -17.79
N GLU A 111 -13.44 9.87 -17.57
CA GLU A 111 -14.58 10.68 -17.10
C GLU A 111 -14.32 11.28 -15.71
N ILE A 112 -13.68 10.51 -14.81
CA ILE A 112 -13.23 11.01 -13.50
C ILE A 112 -12.21 12.15 -13.64
N LEU A 113 -11.24 11.99 -14.55
CA LEU A 113 -10.22 13.01 -14.82
C LEU A 113 -10.82 14.27 -15.44
N GLU A 114 -11.77 14.14 -16.38
CA GLU A 114 -12.49 15.27 -16.96
C GLU A 114 -13.35 15.99 -15.91
N ALA A 115 -14.06 15.24 -15.07
CA ALA A 115 -14.88 15.81 -14.00
C ALA A 115 -14.05 16.55 -12.94
N GLY A 116 -12.74 16.25 -12.82
CA GLY A 116 -11.87 16.87 -11.82
C GLY A 116 -12.15 16.38 -10.40
N THR A 117 -12.56 15.11 -10.28
CA THR A 117 -12.87 14.50 -8.97
C THR A 117 -11.57 14.02 -8.34
N ASP A 118 -10.99 14.85 -7.46
CA ASP A 118 -9.69 14.59 -6.84
C ASP A 118 -9.70 13.44 -5.85
N ASP A 119 -10.88 12.95 -5.43
CA ASP A 119 -11.04 11.88 -4.44
C ASP A 119 -11.24 10.46 -4.99
N ALA A 120 -11.31 10.33 -6.31
CA ALA A 120 -11.57 9.05 -6.97
C ALA A 120 -10.30 8.23 -7.25
N PHE A 121 -9.13 8.85 -7.37
CA PHE A 121 -7.85 8.18 -7.67
C PHE A 121 -6.68 8.82 -6.93
N HIS A 122 -5.54 8.13 -6.90
CA HIS A 122 -4.30 8.66 -6.35
C HIS A 122 -3.10 8.38 -7.25
N LEU A 123 -2.03 9.14 -7.02
CA LEU A 123 -0.78 9.01 -7.76
C LEU A 123 0.32 8.47 -6.84
N ALA A 124 1.05 7.47 -7.32
CA ALA A 124 2.26 6.98 -6.65
C ALA A 124 3.26 6.42 -7.67
N PRO A 125 4.58 6.49 -7.41
CA PRO A 125 5.58 5.85 -8.26
C PRO A 125 5.33 4.34 -8.42
N PRO A 126 5.53 3.78 -9.63
CA PRO A 126 5.25 2.36 -9.92
C PRO A 126 6.38 1.43 -9.46
N GLU A 127 7.25 1.87 -8.57
CA GLU A 127 8.35 1.09 -7.99
C GLU A 127 8.78 1.69 -6.65
N ILE A 128 9.56 0.92 -5.88
CA ILE A 128 10.15 1.43 -4.65
C ILE A 128 11.12 2.56 -5.00
N VAL A 129 10.84 3.74 -4.46
CA VAL A 129 11.75 4.88 -4.47
C VAL A 129 11.91 5.35 -3.03
N ASP A 130 13.11 5.83 -2.72
CA ASP A 130 13.30 6.57 -1.49
C ASP A 130 12.64 7.95 -1.70
N MET A 131 11.51 8.17 -1.01
CA MET A 131 10.76 9.42 -1.12
C MET A 131 11.51 10.58 -0.47
N GLU A 132 12.38 10.31 0.51
CA GLU A 132 13.17 11.34 1.20
C GLU A 132 14.27 11.92 0.30
N GLU A 133 14.72 11.16 -0.70
CA GLU A 133 15.68 11.65 -1.70
C GLU A 133 15.02 12.47 -2.83
N ILE A 134 13.69 12.47 -2.94
CA ILE A 134 12.98 13.20 -3.98
C ILE A 134 12.71 14.63 -3.51
N GLU A 135 13.33 15.60 -4.16
CA GLU A 135 13.12 17.02 -3.87
C GLU A 135 11.81 17.56 -4.45
N ALA A 136 11.40 17.04 -5.63
CA ALA A 136 10.18 17.50 -6.28
C ALA A 136 9.64 16.53 -7.35
N PHE A 137 8.37 16.71 -7.70
CA PHE A 137 7.67 16.09 -8.81
C PHE A 137 7.30 17.11 -9.88
N SER A 138 7.24 16.68 -11.14
CA SER A 138 6.66 17.48 -12.22
C SER A 138 5.98 16.61 -13.28
N PHE A 139 4.93 17.14 -13.90
CA PHE A 139 4.20 16.45 -14.98
C PHE A 139 4.82 16.66 -16.36
N THR A 140 5.84 17.53 -16.48
CA THR A 140 6.67 17.60 -17.70
C THR A 140 8.10 17.90 -17.31
N LYS A 141 9.06 17.58 -18.18
CA LYS A 141 10.49 17.77 -17.90
C LYS A 141 10.88 19.23 -17.62
N GLY A 142 10.14 20.20 -18.17
CA GLY A 142 10.38 21.64 -17.94
C GLY A 142 9.19 22.34 -17.26
N GLY A 143 8.30 21.56 -16.64
CA GLY A 143 7.12 22.09 -15.97
C GLY A 143 7.43 22.60 -14.56
N GLU A 144 6.42 23.18 -13.94
CA GLU A 144 6.46 23.53 -12.52
C GLU A 144 6.77 22.29 -11.66
N ARG A 145 7.64 22.49 -10.68
CA ARG A 145 8.06 21.49 -9.72
C ARG A 145 7.26 21.66 -8.44
N GLN A 146 6.79 20.56 -7.88
CA GLN A 146 6.03 20.52 -6.65
C GLN A 146 6.72 19.59 -5.67
N GLU A 147 6.87 20.00 -4.41
CA GLU A 147 7.54 19.17 -3.39
C GLU A 147 6.80 17.83 -3.21
N GLU A 148 5.47 17.84 -3.30
CA GLU A 148 4.64 16.64 -3.17
C GLU A 148 3.95 16.25 -4.49
N LEU A 149 3.73 14.95 -4.64
CA LEU A 149 2.95 14.41 -5.75
C LEU A 149 1.45 14.63 -5.51
N SER A 150 0.87 15.63 -6.18
CA SER A 150 -0.52 16.04 -5.97
C SER A 150 -1.46 15.61 -7.11
N THR A 151 -2.51 14.88 -6.74
CA THR A 151 -3.63 14.51 -7.63
C THR A 151 -4.37 15.76 -8.12
N LYS A 152 -4.60 16.73 -7.23
CA LYS A 152 -5.25 18.00 -7.57
C LYS A 152 -4.44 18.77 -8.61
N ALA A 153 -3.13 18.90 -8.40
CA ALA A 153 -2.25 19.56 -9.37
C ALA A 153 -2.25 18.84 -10.72
N TYR A 154 -2.35 17.51 -10.71
CA TYR A 154 -2.47 16.76 -11.95
C TYR A 154 -3.79 17.04 -12.68
N LEU A 155 -4.91 17.09 -11.97
CA LEU A 155 -6.22 17.42 -12.54
C LEU A 155 -6.23 18.82 -13.14
N GLU A 156 -5.69 19.82 -12.44
CA GLU A 156 -5.53 21.18 -12.96
C GLU A 156 -4.67 21.18 -14.24
N TYR A 157 -3.58 20.41 -14.27
CA TYR A 157 -2.75 20.23 -15.45
C TYR A 157 -3.50 19.55 -16.61
N PHE A 158 -4.31 18.54 -16.30
CA PHE A 158 -5.07 17.74 -17.27
C PHE A 158 -6.17 18.56 -17.92
N GLN A 159 -7.04 19.20 -17.13
CA GLN A 159 -8.21 19.96 -17.60
C GLN A 159 -7.87 21.21 -18.41
N GLN A 160 -6.64 21.74 -18.28
CA GLN A 160 -6.17 22.87 -19.09
C GLN A 160 -5.83 22.49 -20.55
N ARG A 161 -5.93 21.20 -20.92
CA ARG A 161 -5.46 20.68 -22.21
C ARG A 161 -6.48 19.71 -22.77
N ASP A 162 -6.68 19.76 -24.09
CA ASP A 162 -7.43 18.73 -24.80
C ASP A 162 -6.56 17.47 -24.90
N ARG A 163 -7.00 16.37 -24.29
CA ARG A 163 -6.24 15.12 -24.17
C ARG A 163 -7.18 13.94 -24.23
N ASP A 164 -6.74 12.87 -24.88
CA ASP A 164 -7.41 11.57 -24.84
C ASP A 164 -6.66 10.59 -23.94
N MET A 165 -7.20 9.37 -23.80
CA MET A 165 -6.53 8.30 -23.06
C MET A 165 -5.17 7.89 -23.64
N ASN A 166 -4.94 8.06 -24.94
CA ASN A 166 -3.62 7.81 -25.53
C ASN A 166 -2.59 8.83 -25.05
N ALA A 167 -2.97 10.11 -25.02
CA ALA A 167 -2.14 11.17 -24.48
C ALA A 167 -1.82 10.92 -23.00
N LEU A 168 -2.79 10.44 -22.20
CA LEU A 168 -2.56 10.04 -20.81
C LEU A 168 -1.52 8.91 -20.69
N LYS A 169 -1.66 7.85 -21.46
CA LYS A 169 -0.74 6.68 -21.46
C LYS A 169 0.70 7.06 -21.85
N GLN A 170 0.84 8.04 -22.75
CA GLN A 170 2.15 8.55 -23.19
C GLN A 170 2.73 9.62 -22.27
N HIS A 171 1.90 10.21 -21.41
CA HIS A 171 2.32 11.26 -20.49
C HIS A 171 3.27 10.70 -19.42
N ARG A 172 4.10 11.56 -18.84
CA ARG A 172 5.14 11.16 -17.90
C ARG A 172 5.07 11.94 -16.61
N LEU A 173 5.28 11.23 -15.51
CA LEU A 173 5.63 11.80 -14.21
C LEU A 173 7.15 11.82 -14.07
N TYR A 174 7.70 12.93 -13.58
CA TYR A 174 9.12 13.07 -13.26
C TYR A 174 9.27 13.24 -11.74
N ALA A 175 10.20 12.48 -11.15
CA ALA A 175 10.71 12.72 -9.80
C ALA A 175 12.13 13.27 -9.91
N TRP A 176 12.39 14.38 -9.26
CA TRP A 176 13.66 15.11 -9.26
C TRP A 176 14.39 14.89 -7.96
N TYR A 177 15.66 14.51 -8.06
CA TYR A 177 16.58 14.31 -6.92
C TYR A 177 17.50 15.52 -6.73
N ASN A 178 17.57 16.38 -7.74
CA ASN A 178 18.23 17.67 -7.78
C ASN A 178 17.81 18.38 -9.08
N ASP A 179 18.37 19.55 -9.34
CA ASP A 179 18.03 20.37 -10.51
C ASP A 179 18.20 19.68 -11.87
N ASP A 180 19.15 18.74 -12.01
CA ASP A 180 19.48 18.12 -13.29
C ASP A 180 19.14 16.62 -13.36
N THR A 181 18.93 15.98 -12.21
CA THR A 181 18.74 14.53 -12.10
C THR A 181 17.27 14.23 -11.85
N SER A 182 16.64 13.59 -12.82
CA SER A 182 15.29 13.06 -12.67
C SER A 182 15.14 11.63 -13.15
N LYS A 183 14.23 10.92 -12.50
CA LYS A 183 13.67 9.65 -12.96
C LYS A 183 12.25 9.91 -13.46
N SER A 184 11.79 9.10 -14.41
CA SER A 184 10.43 9.29 -14.94
C SER A 184 9.75 7.99 -15.29
N TRP A 185 8.42 8.02 -15.20
CA TRP A 185 7.54 6.89 -15.49
C TRP A 185 6.42 7.31 -16.43
N SER A 186 5.75 6.36 -17.08
CA SER A 186 4.44 6.65 -17.66
C SER A 186 3.52 7.07 -16.52
N LEU A 187 2.81 8.17 -16.69
CA LEU A 187 1.87 8.64 -15.68
C LEU A 187 0.76 7.62 -15.44
N TYR A 188 0.32 6.93 -16.50
CA TYR A 188 -0.68 5.86 -16.39
C TYR A 188 -0.24 4.73 -15.46
N ASN A 189 1.06 4.44 -15.39
CA ASN A 189 1.59 3.46 -14.43
C ASN A 189 1.57 3.99 -12.98
N CYS A 190 1.55 5.30 -12.81
CA CYS A 190 1.50 5.94 -11.50
C CYS A 190 0.07 6.12 -10.98
N ILE A 191 -0.96 5.86 -11.79
CA ILE A 191 -2.35 6.00 -11.38
C ILE A 191 -2.79 4.74 -10.62
N PHE A 192 -3.38 4.99 -9.47
CA PHE A 192 -4.13 4.01 -8.70
C PHE A 192 -5.58 4.45 -8.64
N PHE A 193 -6.45 3.67 -9.26
CA PHE A 193 -7.87 4.00 -9.40
C PHE A 193 -8.71 2.76 -9.09
N GLU A 194 -9.76 2.94 -8.30
CA GLU A 194 -10.72 1.89 -7.97
C GLU A 194 -12.07 2.28 -8.54
N PHE A 195 -12.65 1.38 -9.33
CA PHE A 195 -13.96 1.53 -9.92
C PHE A 195 -14.86 0.38 -9.45
N LYS A 196 -16.10 0.71 -9.09
CA LYS A 196 -17.09 -0.28 -8.67
C LYS A 196 -18.26 -0.24 -9.61
N GLU A 197 -18.60 -1.39 -10.16
CA GLU A 197 -19.77 -1.58 -11.00
C GLU A 197 -20.51 -2.81 -10.47
N ASP A 198 -21.76 -2.62 -10.08
CA ASP A 198 -22.56 -3.63 -9.38
C ASP A 198 -21.81 -4.22 -8.16
N ASP A 199 -21.55 -5.53 -8.15
CA ASP A 199 -20.83 -6.25 -7.09
C ASP A 199 -19.34 -6.43 -7.43
N ASP A 200 -18.89 -5.99 -8.61
CA ASP A 200 -17.51 -6.12 -9.06
C ASP A 200 -16.67 -4.90 -8.66
N VAL A 201 -15.45 -5.17 -8.19
CA VAL A 201 -14.45 -4.14 -7.92
C VAL A 201 -13.33 -4.29 -8.94
N TYR A 202 -13.06 -3.20 -9.65
CA TYR A 202 -11.99 -3.07 -10.63
C TYR A 202 -10.94 -2.13 -10.10
N VAL A 203 -9.67 -2.49 -10.28
CA VAL A 203 -8.58 -1.63 -9.81
C VAL A 203 -7.50 -1.50 -10.87
N LEU A 204 -7.11 -0.26 -11.14
CA LEU A 204 -5.94 0.09 -11.93
C LEU A 204 -4.75 0.26 -11.00
N ALA A 205 -3.67 -0.48 -11.26
CA ALA A 205 -2.38 -0.27 -10.62
C ALA A 205 -1.25 -0.65 -11.57
N ASN A 206 -0.16 0.12 -11.57
CA ASN A 206 0.98 -0.13 -12.45
C ASN A 206 0.64 -0.18 -13.95
N GLY A 207 -0.43 0.51 -14.36
CA GLY A 207 -0.93 0.47 -15.73
C GLY A 207 -1.59 -0.85 -16.12
N LEU A 208 -1.98 -1.68 -15.14
CA LEU A 208 -2.71 -2.93 -15.33
C LEU A 208 -4.05 -2.87 -14.59
N TRP A 209 -5.08 -3.39 -15.25
CA TRP A 209 -6.41 -3.53 -14.68
C TRP A 209 -6.59 -4.91 -14.04
N PHE A 210 -7.18 -4.94 -12.87
CA PHE A 210 -7.49 -6.15 -12.11
C PHE A 210 -8.96 -6.16 -11.71
N GLN A 211 -9.59 -7.32 -11.78
CA GLN A 211 -10.88 -7.59 -11.13
C GLN A 211 -10.60 -8.26 -9.78
N ILE A 212 -11.20 -7.72 -8.72
CA ILE A 212 -11.12 -8.29 -7.37
C ILE A 212 -12.28 -9.26 -7.19
N ASP A 213 -12.01 -10.45 -6.66
CA ASP A 213 -13.07 -11.36 -6.23
C ASP A 213 -13.90 -10.74 -5.09
N GLU A 214 -15.22 -10.79 -5.22
CA GLU A 214 -16.15 -10.19 -4.26
C GLU A 214 -15.97 -10.78 -2.84
N ASN A 215 -15.80 -12.11 -2.74
CA ASN A 215 -15.61 -12.75 -1.44
C ASN A 215 -14.29 -12.32 -0.82
N PHE A 216 -13.24 -12.19 -1.62
CA PHE A 216 -11.96 -11.66 -1.14
C PHE A 216 -12.10 -10.23 -0.63
N ALA A 217 -12.70 -9.32 -1.42
CA ALA A 217 -12.94 -7.94 -1.00
C ALA A 217 -13.71 -7.86 0.32
N LYS A 218 -14.74 -8.69 0.47
CA LYS A 218 -15.57 -8.78 1.68
C LYS A 218 -14.82 -9.36 2.88
N GLN A 219 -13.95 -10.35 2.66
CA GLN A 219 -13.07 -10.90 3.71
C GLN A 219 -12.09 -9.84 4.22
N ILE A 220 -11.49 -9.04 3.33
CA ILE A 220 -10.61 -7.94 3.71
C ILE A 220 -11.37 -6.90 4.55
N GLU A 221 -12.55 -6.49 4.08
CA GLU A 221 -13.38 -5.52 4.80
C GLU A 221 -13.79 -6.04 6.19
N THR A 222 -14.24 -7.29 6.28
CA THR A 222 -14.61 -7.94 7.54
C THR A 222 -13.41 -8.02 8.50
N TYR A 223 -12.21 -8.31 7.99
CA TYR A 223 -10.99 -8.32 8.80
C TYR A 223 -10.68 -6.95 9.38
N LEU A 224 -10.82 -5.88 8.59
CA LEU A 224 -10.60 -4.52 9.05
C LEU A 224 -11.65 -4.06 10.05
N GLU A 225 -12.91 -4.45 9.84
CA GLU A 225 -13.99 -4.23 10.80
C GLU A 225 -13.69 -4.89 12.15
N SER A 226 -13.09 -6.07 12.14
CA SER A 226 -12.74 -6.82 13.37
C SER A 226 -11.51 -6.26 14.11
N ILE A 227 -10.82 -5.25 13.58
CA ILE A 227 -9.74 -4.57 14.31
C ILE A 227 -10.41 -3.70 15.39
N PRO A 228 -10.01 -3.78 16.68
CA PRO A 228 -10.57 -2.91 17.71
C PRO A 228 -10.41 -1.42 17.39
N ASP A 229 -11.41 -0.62 17.72
CA ASP A 229 -11.22 0.83 17.76
C ASP A 229 -10.36 1.21 18.96
N PHE A 230 -9.57 2.27 18.80
CA PHE A 230 -8.75 2.81 19.87
C PHE A 230 -9.63 3.27 21.03
N GLU A 231 -9.26 2.90 22.26
CA GLU A 231 -10.09 3.12 23.46
C GLU A 231 -10.29 4.62 23.76
N THR A 232 -9.27 5.43 23.50
CA THR A 232 -9.30 6.87 23.80
C THR A 232 -9.77 7.65 22.57
N GLU A 233 -10.70 8.58 22.76
CA GLU A 233 -11.09 9.53 21.72
C GLU A 233 -9.96 10.52 21.47
N LEU A 234 -9.44 10.54 20.24
CA LEU A 234 -8.45 11.51 19.80
C LEU A 234 -9.16 12.82 19.41
N PRO A 235 -8.53 14.00 19.60
CA PRO A 235 -9.15 15.27 19.24
C PRO A 235 -9.46 15.33 17.75
N VAL A 236 -10.47 16.11 17.39
CA VAL A 236 -10.79 16.36 15.98
C VAL A 236 -9.65 17.08 15.26
N SER A 237 -9.54 16.91 13.95
CA SER A 237 -8.65 17.71 13.13
C SER A 237 -9.41 18.85 12.46
N TYR A 238 -8.78 20.01 12.30
CA TYR A 238 -9.41 21.16 11.65
C TYR A 238 -9.06 21.22 10.16
N GLU A 239 -9.97 21.75 9.34
CA GLU A 239 -9.67 21.97 7.91
C GLU A 239 -8.41 22.85 7.72
N GLY A 240 -7.43 22.34 6.95
CA GLY A 240 -6.17 23.03 6.71
C GLY A 240 -5.09 22.81 7.77
N GLU A 241 -5.40 22.07 8.83
CA GLU A 241 -4.40 21.61 9.81
C GLU A 241 -3.45 20.60 9.14
N ASN A 242 -2.14 20.76 9.38
CA ASN A 242 -1.14 19.79 8.95
C ASN A 242 -0.88 18.74 10.06
N GLU A 243 -0.25 17.62 9.69
CA GLU A 243 0.02 16.49 10.58
C GLU A 243 0.81 16.90 11.83
N ALA A 244 1.89 17.67 11.67
CA ALA A 244 2.73 18.11 12.78
C ALA A 244 1.98 19.02 13.77
N SER A 245 1.13 19.92 13.26
CA SER A 245 0.27 20.79 14.09
C SER A 245 -0.76 19.98 14.85
N TYR A 246 -1.40 19.00 14.19
CA TYR A 246 -2.35 18.10 14.81
C TYR A 246 -1.70 17.27 15.93
N ASN A 247 -0.53 16.66 15.65
CA ASN A 247 0.18 15.81 16.60
C ASN A 247 0.55 16.58 17.88
N LYS A 248 1.05 17.81 17.74
CA LYS A 248 1.34 18.68 18.89
C LYS A 248 0.10 19.00 19.73
N LYS A 249 -0.99 19.39 19.07
CA LYS A 249 -2.27 19.67 19.74
C LYS A 249 -2.77 18.43 20.51
N ALA A 250 -2.76 17.27 19.86
CA ALA A 250 -3.20 16.02 20.48
C ALA A 250 -2.32 15.60 21.65
N ALA A 251 -1.00 15.81 21.56
CA ALA A 251 -0.07 15.56 22.64
C ALA A 251 -0.37 16.43 23.87
N GLU A 252 -0.64 17.73 23.66
CA GLU A 252 -0.94 18.68 24.73
C GLU A 252 -2.30 18.41 25.39
N GLU A 253 -3.35 18.13 24.61
CA GLU A 253 -4.71 17.91 25.15
C GLU A 253 -4.84 16.60 25.92
N LEU A 254 -4.11 15.55 25.53
CA LEU A 254 -4.21 14.22 26.11
C LEU A 254 -3.05 13.85 27.05
N ASP A 255 -2.10 14.76 27.27
CA ASP A 255 -0.85 14.52 28.03
C ASP A 255 -0.08 13.31 27.47
N TYR A 256 0.02 13.24 26.15
CA TYR A 256 0.82 12.25 25.42
C TYR A 256 2.19 12.83 25.07
N LEU A 257 3.15 11.97 24.78
CA LEU A 257 4.45 12.41 24.29
C LEU A 257 4.41 12.55 22.77
N CYS A 258 4.60 13.77 22.26
CA CYS A 258 4.79 14.03 20.84
C CYS A 258 6.17 13.51 20.41
N MET A 259 6.20 12.48 19.56
CA MET A 259 7.41 11.90 18.97
C MET A 259 7.47 12.10 17.45
N ASP A 260 6.51 12.84 16.89
CA ASP A 260 6.49 13.33 15.51
C ASP A 260 7.85 13.91 15.08
N ALA A 261 8.38 13.41 13.97
CA ALA A 261 9.68 13.76 13.39
C ALA A 261 10.91 13.47 14.26
N GLU A 262 10.77 12.71 15.36
CA GLU A 262 11.89 12.32 16.23
C GLU A 262 12.57 11.04 15.72
N MET A 263 13.39 11.23 14.69
CA MET A 263 14.08 10.14 14.00
C MET A 263 15.09 9.40 14.89
N ILE A 264 15.03 8.07 14.86
CA ILE A 264 16.00 7.17 15.47
C ILE A 264 16.95 6.65 14.39
N TYR A 265 18.20 7.07 14.48
CA TYR A 265 19.25 6.63 13.58
C TYR A 265 19.76 5.25 14.00
N TYR A 266 19.57 4.23 13.17
CA TYR A 266 19.93 2.85 13.46
C TYR A 266 20.46 2.14 12.21
N GLN A 267 21.68 1.59 12.29
CA GLN A 267 22.34 0.84 11.20
C GLN A 267 22.34 1.55 9.84
N GLY A 268 22.46 2.88 9.82
CA GLY A 268 22.44 3.69 8.61
C GLY A 268 21.04 4.02 8.08
N ASN A 269 19.97 3.58 8.75
CA ASN A 269 18.59 3.95 8.47
C ASN A 269 18.09 4.97 9.49
N GLN A 270 17.09 5.75 9.10
CA GLN A 270 16.30 6.60 9.99
C GLN A 270 14.92 5.97 10.14
N ILE A 271 14.47 5.78 11.38
CA ILE A 271 13.15 5.20 11.66
C ILE A 271 12.51 6.04 12.75
N GLU A 272 11.30 6.49 12.50
CA GLU A 272 10.44 7.11 13.50
C GLU A 272 9.70 6.04 14.31
N ALA A 273 9.72 6.16 15.63
CA ALA A 273 9.09 5.17 16.50
C ALA A 273 7.55 5.22 16.42
N CYS A 274 6.98 6.43 16.49
CA CYS A 274 5.56 6.75 16.38
C CYS A 274 5.41 8.27 16.38
N ASP A 275 4.22 8.78 16.02
CA ASP A 275 3.91 10.21 16.10
C ASP A 275 3.53 10.62 17.53
N LEU A 276 2.76 9.78 18.23
CA LEU A 276 2.34 9.99 19.63
C LEU A 276 2.55 8.72 20.45
N LEU A 277 3.11 8.88 21.65
CA LEU A 277 3.29 7.80 22.62
C LEU A 277 2.41 8.06 23.84
N THR A 278 1.63 7.05 24.25
CA THR A 278 0.80 7.13 25.46
C THR A 278 1.49 6.54 26.69
N PRO A 279 1.10 6.93 27.91
CA PRO A 279 1.63 6.32 29.13
C PRO A 279 1.37 4.80 29.24
N LYS A 280 0.33 4.32 28.55
CA LYS A 280 -0.07 2.91 28.47
C LYS A 280 0.77 2.08 27.49
N GLN A 281 1.87 2.63 26.95
CA GLN A 281 2.74 1.96 25.96
C GLN A 281 2.06 1.72 24.60
N GLN A 282 1.21 2.66 24.20
CA GLN A 282 0.53 2.64 22.90
C GLN A 282 1.27 3.60 21.96
N PHE A 283 1.70 3.08 20.81
CA PHE A 283 2.45 3.79 19.78
C PHE A 283 1.46 4.16 18.67
N ILE A 284 1.10 5.44 18.62
CA ILE A 284 0.09 5.96 17.69
C ILE A 284 0.79 6.53 16.47
N HIS A 285 0.42 6.00 15.31
CA HIS A 285 0.82 6.50 14.01
C HIS A 285 -0.34 7.25 13.37
N VAL A 286 -0.13 8.51 13.01
CA VAL A 286 -1.14 9.45 12.54
C VAL A 286 -0.89 9.77 11.07
N LYS A 287 -1.93 9.72 10.24
CA LYS A 287 -1.87 10.22 8.87
C LYS A 287 -3.12 11.01 8.50
N ILE A 288 -2.94 12.19 7.93
CA ILE A 288 -3.96 12.89 7.17
C ILE A 288 -4.11 12.21 5.82
N TRP A 289 -5.22 11.49 5.69
CA TRP A 289 -5.60 10.86 4.45
C TRP A 289 -6.43 11.83 3.62
N ASN A 290 -5.76 12.40 2.63
CA ASN A 290 -6.41 12.96 1.47
C ASN A 290 -6.30 11.93 0.33
N SER A 291 -7.10 12.10 -0.69
CA SER A 291 -7.10 11.19 -1.83
C SER A 291 -5.81 11.16 -2.62
N SER A 292 -4.90 12.14 -2.46
CA SER A 292 -3.55 12.10 -3.03
C SER A 292 -2.52 11.36 -2.16
N SER A 293 -2.78 11.14 -0.86
CA SER A 293 -1.78 10.62 0.08
C SER A 293 -1.94 9.12 0.30
N THR A 294 -0.82 8.39 0.29
CA THR A 294 -0.81 6.94 0.46
C THR A 294 -0.72 6.53 1.92
N LEU A 295 -1.64 5.67 2.37
CA LEU A 295 -1.62 5.11 3.73
C LEU A 295 -0.64 3.94 3.90
N SER A 296 -0.02 3.48 2.81
CA SER A 296 0.96 2.39 2.90
C SER A 296 2.20 2.77 3.72
N HIS A 297 2.65 4.02 3.62
CA HIS A 297 3.76 4.52 4.44
C HIS A 297 3.39 4.48 5.92
N LEU A 298 2.21 4.95 6.29
CA LEU A 298 1.68 4.85 7.66
C LEU A 298 1.72 3.41 8.18
N PHE A 299 1.16 2.46 7.43
CA PHE A 299 1.09 1.07 7.87
C PHE A 299 2.49 0.43 7.97
N SER A 300 3.36 0.71 7.01
CA SER A 300 4.74 0.21 7.01
C SER A 300 5.56 0.80 8.15
N GLN A 301 5.41 2.09 8.45
CA GLN A 301 6.13 2.78 9.52
C GLN A 301 5.81 2.12 10.88
N GLY A 302 4.53 1.91 11.18
CA GLY A 302 4.12 1.22 12.41
C GLY A 302 4.61 -0.23 12.49
N GLN A 303 4.59 -0.97 11.38
CA GLN A 303 5.11 -2.33 11.34
C GLN A 303 6.62 -2.37 11.57
N VAL A 304 7.39 -1.57 10.82
CA VAL A 304 8.85 -1.53 10.87
C VAL A 304 9.33 -1.05 12.24
N SER A 305 8.71 -0.01 12.80
CA SER A 305 9.01 0.47 14.15
C SER A 305 8.83 -0.64 15.19
N ALA A 306 7.66 -1.29 15.23
CA ALA A 306 7.37 -2.35 16.18
C ALA A 306 8.30 -3.56 16.03
N GLU A 307 8.63 -3.95 14.80
CA GLU A 307 9.60 -5.02 14.52
C GLU A 307 10.99 -4.68 15.07
N ASN A 308 11.45 -3.44 14.91
CA ASN A 308 12.73 -2.98 15.43
C ASN A 308 12.72 -2.88 16.97
N LEU A 309 11.64 -2.39 17.58
CA LEU A 309 11.46 -2.41 19.04
C LEU A 309 11.59 -3.83 19.59
N LEU A 310 10.98 -4.82 18.93
CA LEU A 310 11.06 -6.20 19.37
C LEU A 310 12.47 -6.80 19.20
N ARG A 311 13.08 -6.61 18.03
CA ARG A 311 14.29 -7.35 17.62
C ARG A 311 15.62 -6.67 17.99
N SER A 312 15.64 -5.35 18.16
CA SER A 312 16.88 -4.58 18.31
C SER A 312 16.98 -3.89 19.66
N GLN A 313 17.94 -4.34 20.47
CA GLN A 313 18.29 -3.66 21.73
C GLN A 313 18.74 -2.22 21.49
N GLU A 314 19.61 -1.99 20.50
CA GLU A 314 20.11 -0.66 20.16
C GLU A 314 18.97 0.29 19.78
N PHE A 315 17.99 -0.20 19.02
CA PHE A 315 16.82 0.61 18.65
C PHE A 315 15.99 0.98 19.88
N ARG A 316 15.74 0.04 20.79
CA ARG A 316 15.04 0.32 22.06
C ARG A 316 15.78 1.33 22.93
N GLU A 317 17.10 1.19 23.08
CA GLU A 317 17.92 2.13 23.85
C GLU A 317 17.86 3.54 23.25
N LYS A 318 17.95 3.67 21.92
CA LYS A 318 17.82 4.96 21.25
C LYS A 318 16.41 5.56 21.34
N THR A 319 15.37 4.73 21.24
CA THR A 319 13.98 5.15 21.48
C THR A 319 13.83 5.71 22.89
N LYS A 320 14.38 5.00 23.89
CA LYS A 320 14.37 5.42 25.29
C LYS A 320 15.12 6.72 25.50
N GLN A 321 16.27 6.88 24.84
CA GLN A 321 17.06 8.10 24.89
C GLN A 321 16.27 9.29 24.31
N LYS A 322 15.59 9.11 23.17
CA LYS A 322 14.70 10.13 22.60
C LYS A 322 13.56 10.52 23.53
N GLN A 323 12.90 9.54 24.15
CA GLN A 323 11.89 9.82 25.16
C GLN A 323 12.45 10.64 26.33
N ILE A 324 13.66 10.35 26.81
CA ILE A 324 14.29 11.08 27.91
C ILE A 324 14.62 12.53 27.52
N GLU A 325 15.06 12.75 26.29
CA GLU A 325 15.35 14.09 25.73
C GLU A 325 14.10 14.96 25.66
N LEU A 326 12.97 14.36 25.26
CA LEU A 326 11.68 15.07 25.14
C LEU A 326 11.02 15.30 26.51
N ASN A 327 10.91 14.25 27.32
CA ASN A 327 10.34 14.33 28.66
C ASN A 327 10.82 13.14 29.50
N LYS A 328 11.85 13.35 30.32
CA LYS A 328 12.47 12.32 31.18
C LYS A 328 11.48 11.55 32.06
N ASP A 329 10.43 12.20 32.55
CA ASP A 329 9.49 11.59 33.49
C ASP A 329 8.36 10.81 32.78
N PHE A 330 8.29 10.89 31.45
CA PHE A 330 7.29 10.15 30.67
C PHE A 330 7.55 8.64 30.73
N PRO A 331 6.53 7.81 31.03
CA PRO A 331 6.73 6.38 31.18
C PRO A 331 6.88 5.69 29.81
N LEU A 332 8.02 5.03 29.62
CA LEU A 332 8.31 4.20 28.46
C LEU A 332 9.09 2.96 28.90
N ASN A 333 8.50 1.79 28.67
CA ASN A 333 8.99 0.49 29.13
C ASN A 333 9.83 -0.20 28.05
N VAL A 334 10.72 0.55 27.41
CA VAL A 334 11.72 0.03 26.45
C VAL A 334 13.12 0.42 26.93
N GLY A 335 14.14 -0.32 26.50
CA GLY A 335 15.53 -0.07 26.86
C GLY A 335 16.41 -1.28 26.53
N SER A 336 17.36 -1.59 27.40
CA SER A 336 18.27 -2.73 27.20
C SER A 336 17.56 -4.08 27.32
N GLU A 337 16.48 -4.17 28.10
CA GLU A 337 15.75 -5.41 28.34
C GLU A 337 14.93 -5.85 27.11
N GLU A 338 14.67 -7.16 27.02
CA GLU A 338 13.71 -7.70 26.07
C GLU A 338 12.30 -7.22 26.42
N ILE A 339 11.54 -6.86 25.40
CA ILE A 339 10.15 -6.43 25.57
C ILE A 339 9.19 -7.57 25.30
N SER A 340 8.06 -7.56 26.01
CA SER A 340 6.95 -8.45 25.69
C SER A 340 5.97 -7.72 24.76
N PRO A 341 5.78 -8.15 23.50
CA PRO A 341 4.97 -7.42 22.52
C PRO A 341 3.51 -7.25 22.93
N VAL A 342 2.98 -8.16 23.77
CA VAL A 342 1.60 -8.07 24.32
C VAL A 342 1.39 -6.88 25.27
N ALA A 343 2.48 -6.30 25.79
CA ALA A 343 2.47 -5.13 26.65
C ALA A 343 2.34 -3.82 25.84
N PHE A 344 2.47 -3.88 24.52
CA PHE A 344 2.46 -2.74 23.63
C PHE A 344 1.28 -2.82 22.66
N GLU A 345 0.83 -1.66 22.21
CA GLU A 345 -0.23 -1.52 21.23
C GLU A 345 0.20 -0.58 20.12
N ILE A 346 0.01 -1.00 18.87
CA ILE A 346 0.23 -0.15 17.70
C ILE A 346 -1.13 0.38 17.26
N VAL A 347 -1.26 1.69 17.16
CA VAL A 347 -2.52 2.36 16.82
C VAL A 347 -2.36 3.05 15.48
N TYR A 348 -3.20 2.72 14.51
CA TYR A 348 -3.27 3.44 13.24
C TYR A 348 -4.40 4.47 13.28
N ALA A 349 -4.05 5.74 13.41
CA ALA A 349 -4.96 6.87 13.46
C ALA A 349 -5.02 7.57 12.10
N ILE A 350 -6.19 7.55 11.46
CA ILE A 350 -6.38 8.08 10.11
C ILE A 350 -7.34 9.25 10.17
N ILE A 351 -6.87 10.41 9.72
CA ILE A 351 -7.64 11.65 9.68
C ILE A 351 -8.28 11.79 8.29
N TYR A 352 -9.61 11.87 8.23
CA TYR A 352 -10.33 12.14 6.98
C TYR A 352 -11.73 12.73 7.20
N LYS A 353 -12.28 13.34 6.13
CA LYS A 353 -13.62 13.93 6.12
C LYS A 353 -14.74 12.89 6.18
N GLY A 354 -15.76 13.20 6.98
CA GLY A 354 -17.00 12.44 7.10
C GLY A 354 -16.87 11.21 8.01
N LYS A 355 -18.01 10.61 8.34
CA LYS A 355 -18.14 9.61 9.43
C LYS A 355 -18.17 8.15 8.97
N LYS A 356 -17.84 7.89 7.71
CA LYS A 356 -17.78 6.51 7.21
C LYS A 356 -16.63 5.79 7.95
N PRO A 357 -16.85 4.58 8.49
CA PRO A 357 -15.81 3.87 9.20
C PRO A 357 -14.67 3.44 8.26
N ILE A 358 -13.46 3.29 8.80
CA ILE A 358 -12.22 2.99 8.04
C ILE A 358 -12.42 1.82 7.06
N HIS A 359 -13.00 0.72 7.53
CA HIS A 359 -13.20 -0.49 6.72
C HIS A 359 -14.11 -0.28 5.50
N LYS A 360 -15.00 0.73 5.52
CA LYS A 360 -15.85 1.11 4.36
C LYS A 360 -15.29 2.26 3.55
N ARG A 361 -14.51 3.15 4.19
CA ARG A 361 -14.05 4.40 3.57
C ARG A 361 -12.80 4.20 2.73
N LEU A 362 -11.87 3.35 3.18
CA LEU A 362 -10.58 3.16 2.50
C LEU A 362 -10.75 2.45 1.15
N PRO A 363 -9.93 2.77 0.15
CA PRO A 363 -9.79 1.96 -1.07
C PRO A 363 -9.28 0.56 -0.75
N PHE A 364 -9.63 -0.42 -1.58
CA PHE A 364 -9.28 -1.83 -1.46
C PHE A 364 -7.80 -2.05 -1.16
N PHE A 365 -6.88 -1.39 -1.87
CA PHE A 365 -5.44 -1.57 -1.62
C PHE A 365 -4.96 -1.00 -0.28
N SER A 366 -5.55 0.10 0.18
CA SER A 366 -5.27 0.59 1.53
C SER A 366 -5.79 -0.41 2.58
N LYS A 367 -6.96 -1.01 2.35
CA LYS A 367 -7.46 -2.09 3.21
C LYS A 367 -6.54 -3.31 3.21
N LEU A 368 -6.09 -3.74 2.03
CA LEU A 368 -5.18 -4.89 1.88
C LEU A 368 -3.85 -4.65 2.60
N THR A 369 -3.26 -3.47 2.42
CA THR A 369 -2.01 -3.10 3.08
C THR A 369 -2.18 -3.05 4.60
N MET A 370 -3.28 -2.47 5.08
CA MET A 370 -3.60 -2.44 6.51
C MET A 370 -3.76 -3.86 7.07
N LYS A 371 -4.50 -4.75 6.39
CA LYS A 371 -4.63 -6.16 6.80
C LYS A 371 -3.26 -6.80 6.97
N ASN A 372 -2.37 -6.65 5.98
CA ASN A 372 -1.05 -7.29 6.00
C ASN A 372 -0.19 -6.78 7.15
N ALA A 373 -0.14 -5.46 7.35
CA ALA A 373 0.60 -4.86 8.47
C ALA A 373 0.06 -5.32 9.83
N VAL A 374 -1.26 -5.26 10.01
CA VAL A 374 -1.93 -5.68 11.24
C VAL A 374 -1.73 -7.18 11.50
N SER A 375 -1.80 -8.02 10.46
CA SER A 375 -1.57 -9.47 10.58
C SER A 375 -0.13 -9.77 10.97
N GLY A 376 0.84 -9.07 10.38
CA GLY A 376 2.26 -9.18 10.73
C GLY A 376 2.52 -8.79 12.18
N LEU A 377 1.98 -7.64 12.63
CA LEU A 377 2.08 -7.18 14.00
C LEU A 377 1.45 -8.17 15.01
N ARG A 378 0.26 -8.69 14.71
CA ARG A 378 -0.42 -9.69 15.54
C ARG A 378 0.36 -11.01 15.60
N ALA A 379 0.99 -11.43 14.51
CA ALA A 379 1.84 -12.63 14.47
C ALA A 379 3.08 -12.47 15.37
N LEU A 380 3.56 -11.24 15.56
CA LEU A 380 4.62 -10.92 16.53
C LEU A 380 4.11 -10.77 17.97
N GLY A 381 2.79 -10.78 18.19
CA GLY A 381 2.16 -10.69 19.50
C GLY A 381 1.78 -9.28 19.95
N PHE A 382 1.89 -8.27 19.08
CA PHE A 382 1.44 -6.91 19.40
C PHE A 382 -0.08 -6.79 19.42
N LYS A 383 -0.60 -5.93 20.29
CA LYS A 383 -1.98 -5.43 20.16
C LYS A 383 -2.01 -4.40 19.03
N VAL A 384 -3.13 -4.36 18.31
CA VAL A 384 -3.32 -3.41 17.22
C VAL A 384 -4.74 -2.88 17.23
N SER A 385 -4.89 -1.57 17.16
CA SER A 385 -6.17 -0.87 17.07
C SER A 385 -6.13 0.21 15.98
N LYS A 386 -7.30 0.77 15.68
CA LYS A 386 -7.48 1.82 14.67
C LYS A 386 -8.29 2.99 15.23
N ALA A 387 -8.02 4.19 14.75
CA ALA A 387 -8.79 5.37 15.09
C ALA A 387 -9.13 6.16 13.83
N HIS A 388 -10.39 6.58 13.69
CA HIS A 388 -10.79 7.59 12.71
C HIS A 388 -10.85 8.94 13.43
N ILE A 389 -10.18 9.93 12.88
CA ILE A 389 -10.24 11.32 13.34
C ILE A 389 -11.00 12.13 12.30
N GLU A 390 -12.11 12.74 12.70
CA GLU A 390 -12.94 13.56 11.81
C GLU A 390 -12.28 14.91 11.55
N ILE A 391 -12.26 15.33 10.28
CA ILE A 391 -11.92 16.70 9.89
C ILE A 391 -13.18 17.57 10.03
N VAL A 392 -13.10 18.61 10.87
CA VAL A 392 -14.16 19.58 11.10
C VAL A 392 -13.76 20.97 10.57
N SER A 393 -14.72 21.71 10.03
CA SER A 393 -14.55 23.15 9.78
C SER A 393 -14.58 23.88 11.13
N GLU A 394 -13.64 24.78 11.40
CA GLU A 394 -13.73 25.65 12.58
C GLU A 394 -15.09 26.36 12.58
N GLU A 395 -15.89 26.19 13.64
CA GLU A 395 -17.00 27.09 13.89
C GLU A 395 -16.40 28.48 14.05
N LYS A 396 -16.76 29.41 13.17
CA LYS A 396 -16.52 30.84 13.42
C LYS A 396 -17.18 31.15 14.75
N THR A 397 -16.38 31.21 15.82
CA THR A 397 -16.81 31.73 17.10
C THR A 397 -17.27 33.15 16.83
N ASN A 398 -18.58 33.36 16.76
CA ASN A 398 -19.17 34.68 16.78
C ASN A 398 -18.83 35.27 18.16
N LEU A 399 -17.63 35.85 18.26
CA LEU A 399 -17.28 36.81 19.29
C LEU A 399 -18.13 38.05 19.03
N THR A 400 -19.39 38.00 19.46
CA THR A 400 -20.15 39.19 19.79
C THR A 400 -19.51 39.79 21.04
N ALA A 401 -18.74 40.85 20.83
CA ALA A 401 -18.44 41.85 21.85
C ALA A 401 -18.92 43.21 21.34
#